data_AF-A0A7S1H7Z4-F1
#
_entry.id   AF-A0A7S1H7Z4-F1
#
_cell.length_a   1.000
_cell.length_b   1.000
_cell.length_c   1.000
_cell.angle_alpha   90.00
_cell.angle_beta   90.00
_cell.angle_gamma   90.00
#
_symmetry.space_group_name_H-M   'P 1'
#
loop_
_entity.id
_entity.type
_entity.pdbx_description
1 polymer ?
#
loop_
_entity_poly.entity_id
_entity_poly.type
_entity_poly.pdbx_seq_one_letter_code
_entity_poly.pdbx_strand_id
1 'polypeptide(L)'
;ALMLIVFAGMLALYVFHSVWVTSEAYSSPSIVLAAKSADGSSIIFDDYREAYSWLRHNTPPDAKVMSWWDYGYQVSAIANRTTIIDNNTWNNTHIATVALAFASAEAQAIKVLEMLSVDYVMVVFGGLTGMASDDMNKFRWMARVAEGVFDGNKTVAGIRPIVY
;
A
#
# COMPACT_ATOMS: atom_id res chain seq x y z
N ALA A 1 -14.91 52.46 0.03
CA ALA A 1 -14.83 52.00 -1.37
C ALA A 1 -13.57 51.15 -1.63
N LEU A 2 -12.36 51.69 -1.47
CA LEU A 2 -11.10 50.95 -1.74
C LEU A 2 -10.96 49.64 -0.94
N MET A 3 -11.28 49.65 0.36
CA MET A 3 -11.20 48.46 1.21
C MET A 3 -12.11 47.32 0.73
N LEU A 4 -13.31 47.64 0.22
CA LEU A 4 -14.24 46.64 -0.31
C LEU A 4 -13.75 46.05 -1.64
N ILE A 5 -13.10 46.86 -2.48
CA ILE A 5 -12.51 46.40 -3.74
C ILE A 5 -11.33 45.46 -3.48
N VAL A 6 -10.45 45.82 -2.54
CA VAL A 6 -9.33 44.95 -2.13
C VAL A 6 -9.85 43.64 -1.55
N PHE A 7 -10.85 43.69 -0.68
CA PHE A 7 -11.45 42.50 -0.10
C PHE A 7 -12.10 41.60 -1.16
N ALA A 8 -12.87 42.17 -2.10
CA ALA A 8 -13.45 41.43 -3.21
C ALA A 8 -12.39 40.82 -4.14
N GLY A 9 -11.30 41.55 -4.41
CA GLY A 9 -10.15 41.06 -5.19
C GLY A 9 -9.44 39.89 -4.50
N MET A 10 -9.25 39.95 -3.18
CA MET A 10 -8.69 38.84 -2.40
C MET A 10 -9.60 37.61 -2.43
N LEU A 11 -10.91 37.78 -2.33
CA LEU A 11 -11.87 36.66 -2.45
C LEU A 11 -11.84 36.03 -3.85
N ALA A 12 -11.74 36.82 -4.90
CA ALA A 12 -11.62 36.31 -6.27
C ALA A 12 -10.30 35.52 -6.46
N LEU A 13 -9.18 36.05 -5.93
CA LEU A 13 -7.89 35.36 -5.94
C LEU A 13 -7.93 34.06 -5.13
N TYR A 14 -8.61 34.05 -3.98
CA TYR A 14 -8.81 32.85 -3.17
C TYR A 14 -9.57 31.78 -3.94
N VAL A 15 -10.70 32.13 -4.58
CA VAL A 15 -11.48 31.19 -5.38
C VAL A 15 -10.65 30.65 -6.54
N PHE A 16 -9.95 31.52 -7.28
CA PHE A 16 -9.10 31.09 -8.39
C PHE A 16 -7.98 30.16 -7.92
N HIS A 17 -7.32 30.50 -6.82
CA HIS A 17 -6.28 29.67 -6.22
C HIS A 17 -6.83 28.30 -5.79
N SER A 18 -7.95 28.27 -5.07
CA SER A 18 -8.57 27.01 -4.63
C SER A 18 -8.97 26.13 -5.80
N VAL A 19 -9.54 26.69 -6.88
CA VAL A 19 -9.91 25.93 -8.08
C VAL A 19 -8.66 25.37 -8.77
N TRP A 20 -7.62 26.20 -8.96
CA TRP A 20 -6.39 25.77 -9.60
C TRP A 20 -5.67 24.68 -8.79
N VAL A 21 -5.52 24.87 -7.48
CA VAL A 21 -4.90 23.87 -6.59
C VAL A 21 -5.71 22.58 -6.58
N THR A 22 -7.04 22.66 -6.53
CA THR A 22 -7.90 21.45 -6.57
C THR A 22 -7.72 20.69 -7.88
N SER A 23 -7.68 21.41 -9.01
CA SER A 23 -7.55 20.81 -10.34
C SER A 23 -6.17 20.23 -10.64
N GLU A 24 -5.10 20.80 -10.08
CA GLU A 24 -3.74 20.36 -10.43
C GLU A 24 -3.15 19.41 -9.38
N ALA A 25 -3.41 19.65 -8.09
CA ALA A 25 -2.76 18.92 -6.99
C ALA A 25 -3.64 17.83 -6.36
N TYR A 26 -4.94 18.06 -6.21
CA TYR A 26 -5.81 17.14 -5.47
C TYR A 26 -6.57 16.14 -6.35
N SER A 27 -6.87 16.49 -7.61
CA SER A 27 -7.59 15.61 -8.54
C SER A 27 -6.66 14.61 -9.25
N SER A 28 -6.00 13.74 -8.48
CA SER A 28 -5.17 12.65 -9.00
C SER A 28 -5.61 11.30 -8.42
N PRO A 29 -5.98 10.30 -9.25
CA PRO A 29 -6.31 8.98 -8.75
C PRO A 29 -5.07 8.24 -8.25
N SER A 30 -5.19 7.50 -7.14
CA SER A 30 -4.07 6.73 -6.55
C SER A 30 -3.99 5.27 -7.01
N ILE A 31 -5.01 4.77 -7.71
CA ILE A 31 -5.06 3.38 -8.21
C ILE A 31 -4.58 3.24 -9.66
N VAL A 32 -4.69 4.32 -10.43
CA VAL A 32 -4.23 4.40 -11.82
C VAL A 32 -3.08 5.39 -11.84
N LEU A 33 -1.91 4.99 -12.33
CA LEU A 33 -0.76 5.88 -12.43
C LEU A 33 -0.77 6.55 -13.80
N ALA A 34 -0.81 7.87 -13.82
CA ALA A 34 -0.64 8.64 -15.05
C ALA A 34 0.80 9.18 -15.12
N ALA A 35 1.50 8.86 -16.19
CA ALA A 35 2.79 9.46 -16.54
C ALA A 35 2.64 10.29 -17.83
N LYS A 36 3.51 11.29 -17.99
CA LYS A 36 3.64 12.01 -19.25
C LYS A 36 4.84 11.45 -20.00
N SER A 37 4.61 11.03 -21.25
CA SER A 37 5.65 10.62 -22.18
C SER A 37 6.44 11.84 -22.67
N ALA A 38 7.62 11.59 -23.26
CA ALA A 38 8.51 12.63 -23.77
C ALA A 38 7.88 13.47 -24.91
N ASP A 39 6.86 12.93 -25.58
CA ASP A 39 6.07 13.60 -26.62
C ASP A 39 4.87 14.38 -26.06
N GLY A 40 4.67 14.40 -24.74
CA GLY A 40 3.54 15.05 -24.08
C GLY A 40 2.26 14.23 -24.03
N SER A 41 2.25 13.00 -24.58
CA SER A 41 1.12 12.08 -24.44
C SER A 41 1.02 11.56 -23.00
N SER A 42 -0.21 11.32 -22.53
CA SER A 42 -0.44 10.71 -21.23
C SER A 42 -0.39 9.18 -21.39
N ILE A 43 0.54 8.55 -20.68
CA ILE A 43 0.59 7.10 -20.52
C ILE A 43 -0.13 6.76 -19.21
N ILE A 44 -1.05 5.81 -19.28
CA ILE A 44 -1.81 5.35 -18.12
C ILE A 44 -1.36 3.92 -17.81
N PHE A 45 -0.83 3.71 -16.62
CA PHE A 45 -0.51 2.38 -16.09
C PHE A 45 -1.64 1.95 -15.15
N ASP A 46 -2.26 0.81 -15.47
CA ASP A 46 -3.39 0.25 -14.73
C ASP A 46 -3.07 -1.10 -14.08
N ASP A 47 -1.78 -1.29 -13.75
CA ASP A 47 -1.21 -2.56 -13.31
C ASP A 47 -1.85 -3.05 -12.00
N TYR A 48 -2.23 -2.14 -11.10
CA TYR A 48 -2.93 -2.49 -9.85
C TYR A 48 -4.26 -3.17 -10.14
N ARG A 49 -5.10 -2.58 -11.01
CA ARG A 49 -6.42 -3.16 -11.33
C ARG A 49 -6.28 -4.46 -12.08
N GLU A 50 -5.30 -4.56 -12.98
CA GLU A 50 -4.99 -5.81 -13.66
C GLU A 50 -4.61 -6.91 -12.67
N ALA A 51 -3.65 -6.64 -11.76
CA ALA A 51 -3.21 -7.61 -10.77
C ALA A 51 -4.33 -8.03 -9.81
N TYR A 52 -5.14 -7.09 -9.32
CA TYR A 52 -6.30 -7.40 -8.48
C TYR A 52 -7.37 -8.19 -9.23
N SER A 53 -7.60 -7.88 -10.51
CA SER A 53 -8.51 -8.64 -11.36
C SER A 53 -8.00 -10.06 -11.59
N TRP A 54 -6.69 -10.23 -11.79
CA TRP A 54 -6.07 -11.54 -11.94
C TRP A 54 -6.27 -12.37 -10.67
N LEU A 55 -5.97 -11.80 -9.49
CA LEU A 55 -6.20 -12.45 -8.21
C LEU A 55 -7.67 -12.88 -8.06
N ARG A 56 -8.62 -12.01 -8.44
CA ARG A 56 -10.05 -12.29 -8.33
C ARG A 56 -10.55 -13.44 -9.21
N HIS A 57 -10.02 -13.57 -10.42
CA HIS A 57 -10.54 -14.53 -11.40
C HIS A 57 -9.74 -15.82 -11.49
N ASN A 58 -8.49 -15.86 -11.00
CA ASN A 58 -7.57 -16.99 -11.20
C ASN A 58 -7.17 -17.71 -9.91
N THR A 59 -7.67 -17.29 -8.75
CA THR A 59 -7.36 -17.94 -7.46
C THR A 59 -8.64 -18.47 -6.79
N PRO A 60 -8.55 -19.45 -5.87
CA PRO A 60 -9.69 -19.90 -5.08
C PRO A 60 -10.36 -18.73 -4.31
N PRO A 61 -11.70 -18.74 -4.11
CA PRO A 61 -12.39 -17.67 -3.39
C PRO A 61 -11.95 -17.49 -1.92
N ASP A 62 -11.48 -18.56 -1.29
CA ASP A 62 -10.99 -18.63 0.08
C ASP A 62 -9.47 -18.40 0.20
N ALA A 63 -8.80 -18.11 -0.91
CA ALA A 63 -7.37 -17.87 -0.93
C ALA A 63 -6.99 -16.65 -0.06
N LYS A 64 -5.96 -16.83 0.78
CA LYS A 64 -5.44 -15.81 1.67
C LYS A 64 -4.23 -15.13 1.06
N VAL A 65 -4.32 -13.83 0.88
CA VAL A 65 -3.29 -12.98 0.28
C VAL A 65 -2.58 -12.19 1.37
N MET A 66 -1.26 -12.35 1.46
CA MET A 66 -0.40 -11.52 2.30
C MET A 66 0.13 -10.34 1.48
N SER A 67 -0.06 -9.12 1.99
CA SER A 67 0.48 -7.88 1.45
C SER A 67 0.90 -6.96 2.59
N TRP A 68 1.57 -5.85 2.27
CA TRP A 68 1.68 -4.76 3.24
C TRP A 68 0.30 -4.17 3.58
N TRP A 69 0.15 -3.59 4.78
CA TRP A 69 -1.15 -3.14 5.30
C TRP A 69 -1.79 -2.02 4.47
N ASP A 70 -0.98 -1.16 3.83
CA ASP A 70 -1.42 -0.09 2.92
C ASP A 70 -2.44 -0.60 1.88
N TYR A 71 -2.23 -1.82 1.38
CA TYR A 71 -3.01 -2.40 0.28
C TYR A 71 -4.17 -3.29 0.75
N GLY A 72 -4.31 -3.56 2.06
CA GLY A 72 -5.27 -4.56 2.55
C GLY A 72 -6.72 -4.27 2.16
N TYR A 73 -7.15 -3.01 2.24
CA TYR A 73 -8.49 -2.62 1.77
C TYR A 73 -8.66 -2.72 0.25
N GLN A 74 -7.61 -2.50 -0.53
CA GLN A 74 -7.68 -2.61 -2.00
C GLN A 74 -7.81 -4.07 -2.42
N VAL A 75 -7.03 -4.96 -1.81
CA VAL A 75 -7.10 -6.41 -2.08
C VAL A 75 -8.48 -6.96 -1.68
N SER A 76 -9.00 -6.61 -0.50
CA SER A 76 -10.31 -7.09 -0.07
C SER A 76 -11.46 -6.51 -0.90
N ALA A 77 -11.44 -5.22 -1.23
CA ALA A 77 -12.53 -4.58 -1.97
C ALA A 77 -12.53 -4.92 -3.48
N ILE A 78 -11.36 -4.96 -4.11
CA ILE A 78 -11.23 -5.09 -5.58
C ILE A 78 -11.01 -6.54 -5.96
N ALA A 79 -10.00 -7.19 -5.37
CA ALA A 79 -9.67 -8.58 -5.65
C ALA A 79 -10.66 -9.56 -4.98
N ASN A 80 -11.43 -9.11 -3.98
CA ASN A 80 -12.38 -9.93 -3.23
C ASN A 80 -11.71 -11.19 -2.66
N ARG A 81 -10.61 -11.00 -1.93
CA ARG A 81 -9.83 -12.05 -1.26
C ARG A 81 -9.56 -11.71 0.19
N THR A 82 -9.34 -12.76 0.99
CA THR A 82 -8.99 -12.61 2.40
C THR A 82 -7.57 -12.05 2.52
N THR A 83 -7.42 -10.97 3.27
CA THR A 83 -6.11 -10.35 3.54
C THR A 83 -5.62 -10.70 4.93
N ILE A 84 -4.31 -10.92 5.08
CA ILE A 84 -3.72 -11.23 6.39
C ILE A 84 -3.69 -10.00 7.30
N ILE A 85 -3.31 -8.84 6.78
CA ILE A 85 -3.28 -7.55 7.50
C ILE A 85 -4.02 -6.48 6.69
N ASP A 86 -4.58 -5.50 7.39
CA ASP A 86 -5.36 -4.41 6.81
C ASP A 86 -4.91 -3.02 7.32
N ASN A 87 -5.48 -1.98 6.70
CA ASN A 87 -5.16 -0.59 6.99
C ASN A 87 -5.89 -0.06 8.25
N ASN A 88 -6.56 -0.92 9.03
CA ASN A 88 -7.11 -0.53 10.33
C ASN A 88 -6.03 -0.52 11.41
N THR A 89 -4.98 -1.33 11.27
CA THR A 89 -3.79 -1.32 12.12
C THR A 89 -4.01 -1.49 13.63
N TRP A 90 -5.10 -2.13 14.03
CA TRP A 90 -5.46 -2.27 15.44
C TRP A 90 -4.60 -3.31 16.20
N ASN A 91 -4.04 -4.30 15.50
CA ASN A 91 -3.18 -5.34 16.08
C ASN A 91 -1.73 -5.23 15.58
N ASN A 92 -0.91 -4.46 16.30
CA ASN A 92 0.50 -4.22 15.95
C ASN A 92 1.35 -5.48 15.94
N THR A 93 1.08 -6.46 16.81
CA THR A 93 1.84 -7.72 16.84
C THR A 93 1.62 -8.52 15.57
N HIS A 94 0.39 -8.56 15.07
CA HIS A 94 0.05 -9.26 13.82
C HIS A 94 0.72 -8.61 12.60
N ILE A 95 0.77 -7.27 12.56
CA ILE A 95 1.53 -6.53 11.53
C ILE A 95 3.02 -6.84 11.63
N ALA A 96 3.57 -6.87 12.84
CA ALA A 96 4.98 -7.20 13.04
C ALA A 96 5.32 -8.62 12.58
N THR A 97 4.40 -9.59 12.71
CA THR A 97 4.61 -10.96 12.20
C THR A 97 4.73 -10.97 10.67
N VAL A 98 3.85 -10.25 9.96
CA VAL A 98 3.94 -10.08 8.50
C VAL A 98 5.21 -9.32 8.10
N ALA A 99 5.54 -8.26 8.83
CA ALA A 99 6.76 -7.47 8.60
C ALA A 99 8.03 -8.32 8.79
N LEU A 100 8.03 -9.20 9.79
CA LEU A 100 9.11 -10.16 10.03
C LEU A 100 9.25 -11.13 8.86
N ALA A 101 8.14 -11.62 8.29
CA ALA A 101 8.20 -12.48 7.10
C ALA A 101 8.81 -11.76 5.89
N PHE A 102 8.50 -10.48 5.66
CA PHE A 102 9.13 -9.69 4.60
C PHE A 102 10.61 -9.40 4.85
N ALA A 103 11.02 -9.22 6.11
CA ALA A 103 12.39 -8.83 6.48
C ALA A 103 13.31 -10.02 6.84
N SER A 104 12.83 -11.26 6.76
CA SER A 104 13.59 -12.46 7.13
C SER A 104 14.09 -13.23 5.92
N ALA A 105 15.11 -14.08 6.13
CA ALA A 105 15.52 -15.06 5.13
C ALA A 105 14.37 -16.04 4.82
N GLU A 106 14.35 -16.56 3.59
CA GLU A 106 13.26 -17.40 3.07
C GLU A 106 12.90 -18.58 3.98
N ALA A 107 13.90 -19.30 4.51
CA ALA A 107 13.67 -20.44 5.42
C ALA A 107 12.95 -20.07 6.73
N GLN A 108 13.04 -18.81 7.16
CA GLN A 108 12.33 -18.27 8.31
C GLN A 108 10.96 -17.71 7.90
N ALA A 109 10.91 -16.99 6.77
CA ALA A 109 9.68 -16.43 6.22
C ALA A 109 8.66 -17.51 5.90
N ILE A 110 9.07 -18.63 5.28
CA ILE A 110 8.18 -19.76 4.95
C ILE A 110 7.46 -20.29 6.20
N LYS A 111 8.15 -20.42 7.34
CA LYS A 111 7.51 -20.87 8.59
C LYS A 111 6.41 -19.92 9.07
N VAL A 112 6.61 -18.62 8.87
CA VAL A 112 5.61 -17.60 9.21
C VAL A 112 4.43 -17.65 8.24
N LEU A 113 4.70 -17.83 6.94
CA LEU A 113 3.68 -17.99 5.91
C LEU A 113 2.81 -19.23 6.17
N GLU A 114 3.42 -20.37 6.51
CA GLU A 114 2.74 -21.59 6.90
C GLU A 114 1.89 -21.40 8.16
N MET A 115 2.45 -20.76 9.19
CA MET A 115 1.74 -20.46 10.44
C MET A 115 0.48 -19.62 10.21
N LEU A 116 0.54 -18.68 9.26
CA LEU A 116 -0.58 -17.81 8.89
C LEU A 116 -1.48 -18.42 7.80
N SER A 117 -1.12 -19.60 7.28
CA SER A 117 -1.79 -20.28 6.16
C SER A 117 -1.96 -19.38 4.94
N VAL A 118 -0.88 -18.72 4.51
CA VAL A 118 -0.88 -17.81 3.34
C VAL A 118 -0.78 -18.62 2.05
N ASP A 119 -1.63 -18.29 1.07
CA ASP A 119 -1.61 -18.92 -0.26
C ASP A 119 -0.84 -18.09 -1.30
N TYR A 120 -0.98 -16.76 -1.25
CA TYR A 120 -0.35 -15.84 -2.17
C TYR A 120 0.32 -14.67 -1.44
N VAL A 121 1.48 -14.22 -1.94
CA VAL A 121 2.17 -13.02 -1.45
C VAL A 121 2.17 -11.98 -2.56
N MET A 122 1.70 -10.77 -2.23
CA MET A 122 1.69 -9.62 -3.14
C MET A 122 2.72 -8.60 -2.70
N VAL A 123 3.61 -8.23 -3.62
CA VAL A 123 4.63 -7.19 -3.45
C VAL A 123 4.54 -6.23 -4.62
N VAL A 124 4.54 -4.93 -4.31
CA VAL A 124 4.51 -3.87 -5.30
C VAL A 124 5.94 -3.43 -5.62
N PHE A 125 6.33 -3.57 -6.89
CA PHE A 125 7.65 -3.19 -7.37
C PHE A 125 7.57 -2.09 -8.42
N GLY A 126 8.18 -0.95 -8.14
CA GLY A 126 8.14 0.25 -8.99
C GLY A 126 9.42 0.49 -9.80
N GLY A 127 10.40 -0.42 -9.74
CA GLY A 127 11.74 -0.16 -10.29
C GLY A 127 11.79 0.08 -11.80
N LEU A 128 10.85 -0.51 -12.57
CA LEU A 128 10.76 -0.30 -14.02
C LEU A 128 10.02 0.98 -14.40
N THR A 129 8.95 1.31 -13.67
CA THR A 129 8.10 2.49 -13.94
C THR A 129 8.64 3.77 -13.27
N GLY A 130 9.67 3.64 -12.42
CA GLY A 130 10.19 4.74 -11.61
C GLY A 130 9.26 5.17 -10.48
N MET A 131 8.31 4.31 -10.09
CA MET A 131 7.36 4.62 -9.03
C MET A 131 8.07 4.61 -7.66
N ALA A 132 8.20 5.78 -7.04
CA ALA A 132 8.85 5.92 -5.74
C ALA A 132 8.08 5.29 -4.56
N SER A 133 6.75 5.10 -4.69
CA SER A 133 5.92 4.54 -3.61
C SER A 133 5.84 3.01 -3.64
N ASP A 134 6.95 2.34 -3.94
CA ASP A 134 7.02 0.88 -3.98
C ASP A 134 7.36 0.28 -2.61
N ASP A 135 7.27 -1.05 -2.50
CA ASP A 135 7.53 -1.74 -1.23
C ASP A 135 9.01 -1.74 -0.85
N MET A 136 9.91 -1.52 -1.82
CA MET A 136 11.35 -1.41 -1.56
C MET A 136 11.67 -0.15 -0.76
N ASN A 137 11.09 1.00 -1.12
CA ASN A 137 11.26 2.24 -0.35
C ASN A 137 10.59 2.17 1.03
N LYS A 138 9.53 1.37 1.18
CA LYS A 138 8.84 1.15 2.45
C LYS A 138 9.50 0.07 3.31
N PHE A 139 10.41 -0.74 2.76
CA PHE A 139 11.03 -1.88 3.43
C PHE A 139 11.67 -1.53 4.77
N ARG A 140 12.30 -0.36 4.89
CA ARG A 140 12.88 0.13 6.15
C ARG A 140 11.85 0.21 7.28
N TRP A 141 10.61 0.56 6.97
CA TRP A 141 9.52 0.58 7.95
C TRP A 141 9.12 -0.82 8.36
N MET A 142 9.05 -1.76 7.41
CA MET A 142 8.78 -3.18 7.72
C MET A 142 9.81 -3.72 8.70
N ALA A 143 11.10 -3.49 8.44
CA ALA A 143 12.18 -3.92 9.34
C ALA A 143 12.05 -3.30 10.75
N ARG A 144 11.75 -2.01 10.85
CA ARG A 144 11.56 -1.34 12.15
C ARG A 144 10.34 -1.85 12.93
N VAL A 145 9.25 -2.13 12.24
CA VAL A 145 8.04 -2.68 12.87
C VAL A 145 8.29 -4.08 13.38
N ALA A 146 9.01 -4.90 12.60
CA ALA A 146 9.43 -6.24 13.04
C ALA A 146 10.36 -6.15 14.26
N GLU A 147 11.40 -5.32 14.22
CA GLU A 147 12.36 -5.12 15.32
C GLU A 147 11.69 -4.60 16.60
N GLY A 148 10.70 -3.72 16.48
CA GLY A 148 9.97 -3.17 17.62
C GLY A 148 9.20 -4.20 18.45
N VAL A 149 8.92 -5.39 17.90
CA VAL A 149 8.20 -6.48 18.56
C VAL A 149 9.10 -7.71 18.77
N PHE A 150 9.92 -8.04 17.78
CA PHE A 150 10.81 -9.19 17.77
C PHE A 150 12.25 -8.71 17.85
N ASP A 151 12.79 -8.70 19.08
CA ASP A 151 14.17 -8.31 19.35
C ASP A 151 15.15 -9.23 18.59
N GLY A 152 16.26 -8.67 18.07
CA GLY A 152 17.13 -9.26 17.03
C GLY A 152 17.77 -10.63 17.31
N ASN A 153 17.51 -11.22 18.48
CA ASN A 153 17.92 -12.57 18.89
C ASN A 153 16.76 -13.59 18.98
N LYS A 154 15.50 -13.17 18.84
CA LYS A 154 14.34 -14.07 18.90
C LYS A 154 14.02 -14.58 17.49
N THR A 155 14.61 -15.72 17.18
CA THR A 155 14.22 -16.51 16.01
C THR A 155 12.73 -16.87 16.04
N VAL A 156 12.16 -17.12 14.87
CA VAL A 156 10.78 -17.58 14.60
C VAL A 156 10.26 -18.67 15.56
N ALA A 157 11.15 -19.41 16.23
CA ALA A 157 10.85 -20.40 17.27
C ALA A 157 10.12 -19.84 18.51
N GLY A 158 10.11 -18.52 18.72
CA GLY A 158 9.38 -17.87 19.82
C GLY A 158 7.99 -17.33 19.46
N ILE A 159 7.58 -17.40 18.19
CA ILE A 159 6.29 -16.86 17.73
C ILE A 159 5.20 -17.85 18.13
N ARG A 160 4.45 -17.52 19.19
CA ARG A 160 3.22 -18.25 19.51
C ARG A 160 2.16 -17.89 18.47
N PRO A 161 1.40 -18.86 17.93
CA PRO A 161 0.30 -18.54 17.03
C PRO A 161 -0.69 -17.65 17.77
N ILE A 162 -1.01 -16.49 17.20
CA ILE A 162 -2.19 -15.74 17.63
C ILE A 162 -3.37 -16.42 16.95
N VAL A 163 -4.04 -17.28 17.72
CA VAL A 163 -5.30 -17.90 17.32
C VAL A 163 -6.38 -16.81 17.40
N TYR A 164 -7.02 -16.52 16.26
CA TYR A 164 -8.30 -15.81 16.21
C TYR A 164 -9.43 -16.81 16.31
#